data_AF-A0A6N9GKI2-F1
#
_entry.id   AF-A0A6N9GKI2-F1
#
_cell.length_a   1.000
_cell.length_b   1.000
_cell.length_c   1.000
_cell.angle_alpha   90.00
_cell.angle_beta   90.00
_cell.angle_gamma   90.00
#
_symmetry.space_group_name_H-M   'P 1'
#
loop_
_entity.id
_entity.type
_entity.pdbx_description
1 polymer ?
#
loop_
_entity_poly.entity_id
_entity_poly.type
_entity_poly.pdbx_seq_one_letter_code
_entity_poly.pdbx_strand_id
1 'polypeptide(L)'
;MPDAFPSIALVAAAYLVGSIPSAYLIGRLIAGIDIREYGSGNVGASNVSVHVGKKWVVPIALFDVFAKGFLPVYVGGSAVLDLGPTTQAIVALAAMCGHNWPVFLKFSGGRGISVGIGSIVAYGVPLFVLWATIPGVLFTLTPWRDSAVSWLMATVLLPVWALWAGYDAWVAIYGVGFAVITIVRRVTSGGFKDSLLSYGELTPAKLVWNRMVYDRDITSRDTWVHSRPNPSS
;
A
#
# COMPACT_ATOMS: atom_id res chain seq x y z
N MET A 1 8.82 19.37 25.72
CA MET A 1 7.91 19.01 24.63
C MET A 1 6.85 18.07 25.21
N PRO A 2 5.73 18.60 25.73
CA PRO A 2 4.67 17.79 26.34
C PRO A 2 4.11 16.72 25.38
N ASP A 3 4.16 17.00 24.09
CA ASP A 3 3.54 16.18 23.05
C ASP A 3 4.49 15.11 22.46
N ALA A 4 5.76 15.09 22.89
CA ALA A 4 6.75 14.16 22.36
C ALA A 4 6.39 12.69 22.66
N PHE A 5 5.94 12.41 23.90
CA PHE A 5 5.53 11.06 24.28
C PHE A 5 4.31 10.56 23.50
N PRO A 6 3.16 11.29 23.43
CA PRO A 6 2.02 10.84 22.65
C PRO A 6 2.32 10.74 21.15
N SER A 7 3.16 11.62 20.58
CA SER A 7 3.60 11.50 19.18
C SER A 7 4.39 10.22 18.94
N ILE A 8 5.39 9.92 19.77
CA ILE A 8 6.21 8.70 19.62
C ILE A 8 5.33 7.45 19.80
N ALA A 9 4.46 7.44 20.81
CA ALA A 9 3.55 6.34 21.07
C ALA A 9 2.59 6.10 19.90
N LEU A 10 2.02 7.16 19.33
CA LEU A 10 1.11 7.06 18.19
C LEU A 10 1.82 6.60 16.91
N VAL A 11 3.05 7.06 16.66
CA VAL A 11 3.86 6.60 15.52
C VAL A 11 4.17 5.11 15.64
N ALA A 12 4.58 4.65 16.82
CA ALA A 12 4.81 3.23 17.08
C ALA A 12 3.53 2.40 16.93
N ALA A 13 2.41 2.87 17.49
CA ALA A 13 1.12 2.22 17.37
C ALA A 13 0.66 2.14 15.91
N ALA A 14 0.84 3.21 15.12
CA ALA A 14 0.49 3.25 13.71
C ALA A 14 1.28 2.21 12.90
N TYR A 15 2.59 2.07 13.15
CA TYR A 15 3.40 1.03 12.53
C TYR A 15 2.92 -0.38 12.89
N LEU A 16 2.60 -0.63 14.17
CA LEU A 16 2.12 -1.94 14.63
C LEU A 16 0.73 -2.30 14.07
N VAL A 17 -0.19 -1.34 14.05
CA VAL A 17 -1.52 -1.50 13.45
C VAL A 17 -1.39 -1.70 11.94
N GLY A 18 -0.55 -0.91 11.27
CA GLY A 18 -0.19 -1.07 9.87
C GLY A 18 0.33 -2.49 9.58
N SER A 19 1.13 -3.03 10.50
CA SER A 19 1.76 -4.35 10.41
C SER A 19 0.79 -5.53 10.52
N ILE A 20 -0.46 -5.33 10.96
CA ILE A 20 -1.45 -6.41 11.09
C ILE A 20 -1.67 -7.05 9.71
N PRO A 21 -1.37 -8.35 9.50
CA PRO A 21 -1.32 -8.90 8.15
C PRO A 21 -2.71 -9.40 7.69
N SER A 22 -3.63 -8.48 7.42
CA SER A 22 -5.04 -8.71 7.09
C SER A 22 -5.27 -9.78 6.01
N ALA A 23 -4.59 -9.70 4.87
CA ALA A 23 -4.71 -10.69 3.79
C ALA A 23 -4.20 -12.08 4.18
N TYR A 24 -3.10 -12.15 4.94
CA TYR A 24 -2.57 -13.41 5.46
C TYR A 24 -3.53 -14.03 6.48
N LEU A 25 -4.04 -13.23 7.42
CA LEU A 25 -4.98 -13.69 8.44
C LEU A 25 -6.25 -14.27 7.80
N ILE A 26 -6.80 -13.59 6.79
CA ILE A 26 -7.96 -14.10 6.05
C ILE A 26 -7.62 -15.39 5.28
N GLY A 27 -6.43 -15.48 4.65
CA GLY A 27 -5.98 -16.72 4.03
C GLY A 27 -5.94 -17.89 5.00
N ARG A 28 -5.38 -17.68 6.20
CA ARG A 28 -5.29 -18.70 7.25
C ARG A 28 -6.64 -19.06 7.84
N LEU A 29 -7.49 -18.08 8.15
CA LEU A 29 -8.76 -18.29 8.85
C LEU A 29 -9.86 -18.85 7.94
N ILE A 30 -9.89 -18.45 6.67
CA ILE A 30 -10.99 -18.80 5.76
C ILE A 30 -10.63 -19.95 4.82
N ALA A 31 -9.40 -19.95 4.28
CA ALA A 31 -8.97 -20.95 3.32
C ALA A 31 -8.02 -22.00 3.94
N GLY A 32 -7.54 -21.78 5.17
CA GLY A 32 -6.59 -22.70 5.82
C GLY A 32 -5.18 -22.69 5.22
N ILE A 33 -4.88 -21.71 4.36
CA ILE A 33 -3.61 -21.65 3.59
C ILE A 33 -2.72 -20.50 4.05
N ASP A 34 -1.40 -20.67 3.90
CA ASP A 34 -0.50 -19.53 3.85
C ASP A 34 -0.53 -18.93 2.45
N ILE A 35 -1.17 -17.77 2.28
CA ILE A 35 -1.33 -17.14 0.96
C ILE A 35 0.00 -16.78 0.28
N ARG A 36 1.13 -16.76 1.02
CA ARG A 36 2.46 -16.51 0.46
C ARG A 36 3.02 -17.71 -0.30
N GLU A 37 2.47 -18.89 -0.07
CA GLU A 37 2.86 -20.13 -0.75
C GLU A 37 2.08 -20.36 -2.06
N TYR A 38 1.24 -19.40 -2.46
CA TYR A 38 0.38 -19.51 -3.64
C TYR A 38 0.59 -18.33 -4.58
N GLY A 39 0.48 -18.61 -5.89
CA GLY A 39 0.51 -17.58 -6.92
C GLY A 39 1.81 -16.79 -6.93
N SER A 40 1.66 -15.47 -6.93
CA SER A 40 2.78 -14.53 -6.87
C SER A 40 3.49 -14.46 -5.50
N GLY A 41 2.99 -15.16 -4.48
CA GLY A 41 3.45 -15.06 -3.09
C GLY A 41 3.18 -13.72 -2.39
N ASN A 42 2.64 -12.72 -3.11
CA ASN A 42 2.29 -11.43 -2.52
C ASN A 42 0.96 -11.49 -1.74
N VAL A 43 0.92 -10.81 -0.59
CA VAL A 43 -0.28 -10.66 0.26
C VAL A 43 -1.26 -9.58 -0.25
N GLY A 44 -1.40 -9.46 -1.57
CA GLY A 44 -2.24 -8.45 -2.23
C GLY A 44 -3.63 -8.94 -2.62
N ALA A 45 -4.50 -7.98 -2.97
CA ALA A 45 -5.88 -8.25 -3.39
C ALA A 45 -6.00 -9.26 -4.54
N SER A 46 -5.09 -9.24 -5.51
CA SER A 46 -5.11 -10.19 -6.64
C SER A 46 -4.91 -11.64 -6.16
N ASN A 47 -3.97 -11.87 -5.25
CA ASN A 47 -3.69 -13.21 -4.73
C ASN A 47 -4.84 -13.69 -3.84
N VAL A 48 -5.40 -12.81 -3.00
CA VAL A 48 -6.60 -13.09 -2.21
C VAL A 48 -7.77 -13.45 -3.10
N SER A 49 -8.00 -12.69 -4.18
CA SER A 49 -9.13 -12.91 -5.07
C SER A 49 -9.10 -14.30 -5.71
N VAL A 50 -7.91 -14.80 -6.06
CA VAL A 50 -7.74 -16.09 -6.75
C VAL A 50 -7.68 -17.26 -5.78
N HIS A 51 -6.92 -17.13 -4.68
CA HIS A 51 -6.62 -18.27 -3.80
C HIS A 51 -7.48 -18.36 -2.55
N VAL A 52 -8.20 -17.30 -2.18
CA VAL A 52 -9.09 -17.26 -0.99
C VAL A 52 -10.53 -16.96 -1.38
N GLY A 53 -10.73 -16.05 -2.33
CA GLY A 53 -12.01 -15.71 -2.93
C GLY A 53 -12.26 -14.22 -3.02
N LYS A 54 -12.79 -13.79 -4.18
CA LYS A 54 -13.07 -12.37 -4.51
C LYS A 54 -13.89 -11.62 -3.46
N LYS A 55 -14.81 -12.30 -2.76
CA LYS A 55 -15.66 -11.70 -1.72
C LYS A 55 -14.87 -11.13 -0.53
N TRP A 56 -13.64 -11.60 -0.31
CA TRP A 56 -12.79 -11.16 0.80
C TRP A 56 -11.92 -9.94 0.48
N VAL A 57 -11.78 -9.58 -0.80
CA VAL A 57 -10.98 -8.43 -1.22
C VAL A 57 -11.51 -7.13 -0.61
N VAL A 58 -12.84 -6.95 -0.61
CA VAL A 58 -13.47 -5.72 -0.08
C VAL A 58 -13.32 -5.60 1.44
N PRO A 59 -13.67 -6.60 2.27
CA PRO A 59 -13.44 -6.52 3.71
C PRO A 59 -11.99 -6.23 4.11
N ILE A 60 -11.01 -6.87 3.45
CA ILE A 60 -9.58 -6.60 3.70
C ILE A 60 -9.23 -5.15 3.33
N ALA A 61 -9.66 -4.69 2.16
CA ALA A 61 -9.41 -3.32 1.72
C ALA A 61 -10.03 -2.29 2.68
N LEU A 62 -11.25 -2.53 3.16
CA LEU A 62 -11.92 -1.66 4.14
C LEU A 62 -11.14 -1.62 5.46
N PHE A 63 -10.67 -2.78 5.94
CA PHE A 63 -9.82 -2.82 7.14
C PHE A 63 -8.52 -2.05 6.94
N ASP A 64 -7.84 -2.24 5.81
CA ASP A 64 -6.60 -1.53 5.51
C ASP A 64 -6.81 -0.01 5.36
N VAL A 65 -7.92 0.41 4.74
CA VAL A 65 -8.28 1.83 4.63
C VAL A 65 -8.60 2.42 6.00
N PHE A 66 -9.57 1.86 6.72
CA PHE A 66 -10.12 2.53 7.90
C PHE A 66 -9.30 2.28 9.16
N ALA A 67 -8.94 1.02 9.44
CA ALA A 67 -8.26 0.68 10.68
C ALA A 67 -6.77 1.06 10.65
N LYS A 68 -6.11 0.90 9.50
CA LYS A 68 -4.67 1.17 9.37
C LYS A 68 -4.35 2.54 8.82
N GLY A 69 -5.04 2.95 7.75
CA GLY A 69 -4.74 4.19 7.04
C GLY A 69 -5.36 5.43 7.68
N PHE A 70 -6.66 5.37 7.95
CA PHE A 70 -7.44 6.50 8.42
C PHE A 70 -7.30 6.73 9.92
N LEU A 71 -7.61 5.71 10.73
CA LEU A 71 -7.77 5.86 12.17
C LEU A 71 -6.53 6.45 12.87
N PRO A 72 -5.29 5.98 12.64
CA PRO A 72 -4.13 6.55 13.32
C PRO A 72 -3.88 8.03 12.96
N VAL A 73 -4.06 8.38 11.68
CA VAL A 73 -3.86 9.75 11.17
C VAL A 73 -4.93 10.70 11.69
N TYR A 74 -6.19 10.24 11.69
CA TYR A 74 -7.32 10.98 12.24
C TYR A 74 -7.13 11.24 13.73
N VAL A 75 -6.75 10.22 14.50
CA VAL A 75 -6.47 10.34 15.94
C VAL A 75 -5.37 11.38 16.21
N GLY A 76 -4.32 11.40 15.40
CA GLY A 76 -3.21 12.35 15.55
C GLY A 76 -3.59 13.82 15.37
N GLY A 77 -4.58 14.14 14.54
CA GLY A 77 -5.11 15.51 14.37
C GLY A 77 -6.48 15.74 14.98
N SER A 78 -6.97 14.79 15.79
CA SER A 78 -8.21 14.97 16.54
C SER A 78 -8.00 16.03 17.63
N ALA A 79 -9.09 16.68 18.04
CA ALA A 79 -9.07 17.65 19.15
C ALA A 79 -8.60 17.06 20.49
N VAL A 80 -8.45 15.74 20.59
CA VAL A 80 -7.98 15.04 21.80
C VAL A 80 -6.46 15.05 21.88
N LEU A 81 -5.75 14.78 20.77
CA LEU A 81 -4.29 14.70 20.78
C LEU A 81 -3.62 15.94 20.17
N ASP A 82 -4.25 16.58 19.17
CA ASP A 82 -3.80 17.81 18.52
C ASP A 82 -2.29 17.86 18.22
N LEU A 83 -1.72 16.76 17.70
CA LEU A 83 -0.26 16.59 17.57
C LEU A 83 0.33 17.32 16.35
N GLY A 84 -0.50 18.11 15.67
CA GLY A 84 -0.15 18.90 14.50
C GLY A 84 0.09 18.09 13.21
N PRO A 85 0.17 18.79 12.07
CA PRO A 85 0.28 18.18 10.74
C PRO A 85 1.59 17.41 10.54
N THR A 86 2.67 17.81 11.22
CA THR A 86 3.95 17.08 11.21
C THR A 86 3.80 15.66 11.75
N THR A 87 3.18 15.51 12.93
CA THR A 87 2.98 14.18 13.53
C THR A 87 2.04 13.34 12.69
N GLN A 88 0.96 13.93 12.14
CA GLN A 88 0.05 13.21 11.24
C GLN A 88 0.76 12.64 10.01
N ALA A 89 1.66 13.41 9.39
CA ALA A 89 2.45 12.96 8.25
C ALA A 89 3.34 11.77 8.62
N ILE A 90 4.03 11.84 9.76
CA ILE A 90 4.91 10.75 10.23
C ILE A 90 4.08 9.51 10.59
N VAL A 91 2.92 9.67 11.22
CA VAL A 91 1.98 8.59 11.57
C VAL A 91 1.46 7.90 10.32
N ALA A 92 1.07 8.66 9.30
CA ALA A 92 0.62 8.12 8.01
C ALA A 92 1.72 7.27 7.35
N LEU A 93 2.94 7.80 7.28
CA LEU A 93 4.09 7.08 6.73
C LEU A 93 4.45 5.84 7.56
N ALA A 94 4.34 5.90 8.88
CA ALA A 94 4.57 4.76 9.77
C ALA A 94 3.54 3.64 9.54
N ALA A 95 2.25 3.96 9.42
CA ALA A 95 1.20 2.99 9.08
C ALA A 95 1.45 2.32 7.72
N MET A 96 1.86 3.11 6.72
CA MET A 96 2.25 2.61 5.40
C MET A 96 3.47 1.68 5.45
N CYS A 97 4.51 2.08 6.18
CA CYS A 97 5.69 1.25 6.41
C CYS A 97 5.33 -0.06 7.11
N GLY A 98 4.43 -0.02 8.10
CA GLY A 98 3.91 -1.22 8.76
C GLY A 98 3.21 -2.15 7.79
N HIS A 99 2.36 -1.64 6.90
CA HIS A 99 1.67 -2.49 5.92
C HIS A 99 2.61 -3.07 4.85
N ASN A 100 3.62 -2.30 4.40
CA ASN A 100 4.56 -2.73 3.36
C ASN A 100 5.64 -3.68 3.90
N TRP A 101 6.11 -3.41 5.11
CA TRP A 101 7.13 -4.17 5.84
C TRP A 101 6.62 -4.52 7.25
N PRO A 102 5.61 -5.41 7.34
CA PRO A 102 5.00 -5.79 8.60
C PRO A 102 5.95 -6.63 9.44
N VAL A 103 6.16 -6.23 10.69
CA VAL A 103 6.98 -7.00 11.64
C VAL A 103 6.46 -8.43 11.81
N PHE A 104 5.13 -8.63 11.75
CA PHE A 104 4.48 -9.93 11.92
C PHE A 104 4.65 -10.90 10.73
N LEU A 105 5.10 -10.43 9.56
CA LEU A 105 5.41 -11.29 8.42
C LEU A 105 6.87 -11.15 7.97
N LYS A 106 7.79 -10.92 8.91
CA LYS A 106 9.24 -10.78 8.63
C LYS A 106 9.49 -9.74 7.53
N PHE A 107 8.77 -8.61 7.58
CA PHE A 107 8.87 -7.50 6.64
C PHE A 107 8.45 -7.81 5.20
N SER A 108 7.66 -8.88 4.98
CA SER A 108 7.06 -9.20 3.68
C SER A 108 5.56 -8.90 3.67
N GLY A 109 5.20 -7.69 3.25
CA GLY A 109 3.82 -7.17 3.28
C GLY A 109 3.21 -6.80 1.93
N GLY A 110 2.23 -5.89 1.98
CA GLY A 110 1.51 -5.41 0.81
C GLY A 110 2.21 -4.25 0.10
N ARG A 111 1.45 -3.40 -0.59
CA ARG A 111 1.96 -2.25 -1.36
C ARG A 111 1.45 -0.88 -0.88
N GLY A 112 0.54 -0.89 0.09
CA GLY A 112 0.21 0.31 0.86
C GLY A 112 -0.79 1.26 0.22
N ILE A 113 -1.31 0.97 -0.99
CA ILE A 113 -2.30 1.86 -1.64
C ILE A 113 -3.58 2.01 -0.79
N SER A 114 -4.12 0.92 -0.22
CA SER A 114 -5.30 0.97 0.66
C SER A 114 -5.04 1.77 1.94
N VAL A 115 -3.86 1.63 2.53
CA VAL A 115 -3.47 2.43 3.71
C VAL A 115 -3.35 3.91 3.33
N GLY A 116 -2.71 4.21 2.19
CA GLY A 116 -2.59 5.57 1.67
C GLY A 116 -3.95 6.22 1.36
N ILE A 117 -4.92 5.48 0.82
CA ILE A 117 -6.31 5.94 0.67
C ILE A 117 -6.86 6.40 2.03
N GLY A 118 -6.76 5.55 3.05
CA GLY A 118 -7.23 5.88 4.39
C GLY A 118 -6.57 7.13 4.97
N SER A 119 -5.25 7.25 4.83
CA SER A 119 -4.51 8.41 5.32
C SER A 119 -4.89 9.70 4.59
N ILE A 120 -5.12 9.65 3.27
CA ILE A 120 -5.60 10.82 2.50
C ILE A 120 -7.01 11.22 2.94
N VAL A 121 -7.91 10.26 3.13
CA VAL A 121 -9.27 10.53 3.64
C VAL A 121 -9.22 11.18 5.03
N ALA A 122 -8.24 10.82 5.88
CA ALA A 122 -8.06 11.43 7.19
C ALA A 122 -7.62 12.90 7.13
N TYR A 123 -6.86 13.30 6.10
CA TYR A 123 -6.57 14.72 5.85
C TYR A 123 -7.78 15.48 5.30
N GLY A 124 -8.64 14.79 4.55
CA GLY A 124 -9.91 15.35 4.10
C GLY A 124 -10.44 14.70 2.82
N VAL A 125 -11.76 14.59 2.75
CA VAL A 125 -12.48 14.09 1.56
C VAL A 125 -12.14 14.89 0.29
N PRO A 126 -11.97 16.23 0.31
CA PRO A 126 -11.61 16.98 -0.90
C PRO A 126 -10.26 16.55 -1.51
N LEU A 127 -9.23 16.32 -0.68
CA LEU A 127 -7.93 15.85 -1.17
C LEU A 127 -8.04 14.44 -1.75
N PHE A 128 -8.81 13.56 -1.11
CA PHE A 128 -9.09 12.22 -1.64
C PHE A 128 -9.76 12.28 -3.01
N VAL A 129 -10.81 13.10 -3.16
CA VAL A 129 -11.51 13.26 -4.44
C VAL A 129 -10.54 13.74 -5.52
N LEU A 130 -9.75 14.78 -5.22
CA LEU A 130 -8.76 15.33 -6.14
C LEU A 130 -7.73 14.29 -6.56
N TRP A 131 -7.16 13.56 -5.60
CA TRP A 131 -6.17 12.50 -5.85
C TRP A 131 -6.78 11.31 -6.63
N ALA A 132 -8.02 10.93 -6.31
CA ALA A 132 -8.73 9.83 -6.96
C ALA A 132 -9.24 10.16 -8.37
N THR A 133 -9.23 11.43 -8.80
CA THR A 133 -9.61 11.80 -10.17
C THR A 133 -8.70 11.13 -11.21
N ILE A 134 -7.39 11.05 -10.97
CA ILE A 134 -6.42 10.45 -11.90
C ILE A 134 -6.76 8.98 -12.19
N PRO A 135 -6.86 8.08 -11.18
CA PRO A 135 -7.25 6.71 -11.42
C PRO A 135 -8.68 6.57 -11.92
N GLY A 136 -9.61 7.43 -11.47
CA GLY A 136 -11.00 7.42 -11.93
C GLY A 136 -11.14 7.74 -13.42
N VAL A 137 -10.46 8.78 -13.90
CA VAL A 137 -10.46 9.21 -15.31
C VAL A 137 -9.73 8.19 -16.18
N LEU A 138 -8.53 7.74 -15.78
CA LEU A 138 -7.78 6.78 -16.57
C LEU A 138 -8.50 5.43 -16.70
N PHE A 139 -9.16 4.97 -15.64
CA PHE A 139 -9.91 3.72 -15.66
C PHE A 139 -11.20 3.82 -16.51
N THR A 140 -11.84 4.99 -16.57
CA THR A 140 -13.10 5.19 -17.30
C THR A 140 -12.90 5.56 -18.77
N LEU A 141 -11.90 6.38 -19.09
CA LEU A 141 -11.71 6.95 -20.42
C LEU A 141 -10.70 6.18 -21.29
N THR A 142 -9.95 5.24 -20.72
CA THR A 142 -8.97 4.45 -21.48
C THR A 142 -9.36 2.98 -21.52
N PRO A 143 -9.00 2.25 -22.59
CA PRO A 143 -9.18 0.79 -22.62
C PRO A 143 -8.22 0.06 -21.68
N TRP A 144 -7.31 0.77 -21.00
CA TRP A 144 -6.34 0.18 -20.10
C TRP A 144 -6.99 -0.18 -18.77
N ARG A 145 -7.18 -1.48 -18.54
CA ARG A 145 -7.83 -2.03 -17.32
C ARG A 145 -6.88 -2.36 -16.17
N ASP A 146 -5.69 -1.79 -16.19
CA ASP A 146 -4.69 -1.96 -15.14
C ASP A 146 -4.56 -0.65 -14.36
N SER A 147 -4.92 -0.66 -13.09
CA SER A 147 -4.91 0.55 -12.27
C SER A 147 -3.53 0.85 -11.67
N ALA A 148 -2.54 -0.03 -11.87
CA ALA A 148 -1.21 0.13 -11.29
C ALA A 148 -0.53 1.46 -11.64
N VAL A 149 -0.49 1.82 -12.94
CA VAL A 149 0.11 3.08 -13.40
C VAL A 149 -0.66 4.28 -12.87
N SER A 150 -1.99 4.23 -12.94
CA SER A 150 -2.82 5.38 -12.60
C SER A 150 -2.74 5.72 -11.10
N TRP A 151 -2.70 4.71 -10.23
CA TRP A 151 -2.44 4.93 -8.79
C TRP A 151 -1.03 5.44 -8.53
N LEU A 152 -0.02 5.01 -9.28
CA LEU A 152 1.34 5.52 -9.13
C LEU A 152 1.43 6.99 -9.56
N MET A 153 0.83 7.36 -10.70
CA MET A 153 0.75 8.74 -11.16
C MET A 153 0.05 9.62 -10.14
N ALA A 154 -1.09 9.17 -9.60
CA ALA A 154 -1.80 9.89 -8.55
C ALA A 154 -0.91 10.11 -7.32
N THR A 155 -0.20 9.07 -6.88
CA THR A 155 0.69 9.12 -5.71
C THR A 155 1.85 10.09 -5.94
N VAL A 156 2.48 10.08 -7.13
CA VAL A 156 3.57 11.01 -7.48
C VAL A 156 3.08 12.46 -7.56
N LEU A 157 1.84 12.69 -7.99
CA LEU A 157 1.24 14.03 -8.09
C LEU A 157 0.60 14.52 -6.79
N LEU A 158 0.47 13.66 -5.77
CA LEU A 158 -0.15 14.01 -4.49
C LEU A 158 0.48 15.26 -3.83
N PRO A 159 1.81 15.47 -3.80
CA PRO A 159 2.40 16.69 -3.25
C PRO A 159 1.94 17.96 -3.97
N VAL A 160 1.83 17.89 -5.30
CA VAL A 160 1.37 19.02 -6.14
C VAL A 160 -0.09 19.33 -5.82
N TRP A 161 -0.93 18.31 -5.72
CA TRP A 161 -2.34 18.47 -5.37
C TRP A 161 -2.54 19.03 -3.96
N ALA A 162 -1.76 18.57 -2.99
CA ALA A 162 -1.81 19.06 -1.61
C ALA A 162 -1.48 20.55 -1.55
N LEU A 163 -0.36 20.98 -2.14
CA LEU A 163 0.06 22.38 -2.16
C LEU A 163 -0.93 23.27 -2.94
N TRP A 164 -1.37 22.81 -4.11
CA TRP A 164 -2.32 23.56 -4.94
C TRP A 164 -3.67 23.78 -4.24
N ALA A 165 -4.15 22.78 -3.50
CA ALA A 165 -5.39 22.87 -2.73
C ALA A 165 -5.22 23.58 -1.37
N GLY A 166 -4.05 24.13 -1.07
CA GLY A 166 -3.80 24.93 0.13
C GLY A 166 -3.64 24.11 1.42
N TYR A 167 -3.32 22.81 1.33
CA TYR A 167 -2.99 22.01 2.51
C TYR A 167 -1.61 22.39 3.06
N ASP A 168 -1.39 22.09 4.34
CA ASP A 168 -0.10 22.26 5.00
C ASP A 168 1.03 21.52 4.26
N ALA A 169 2.24 22.10 4.27
CA ALA A 169 3.40 21.54 3.58
C ALA A 169 3.74 20.11 4.03
N TRP A 170 3.43 19.73 5.28
CA TRP A 170 3.62 18.36 5.76
C TRP A 170 2.74 17.33 5.06
N VAL A 171 1.58 17.73 4.52
CA VAL A 171 0.74 16.85 3.68
C VAL A 171 1.43 16.58 2.34
N ALA A 172 2.12 17.59 1.79
CA ALA A 172 2.92 17.41 0.58
C ALA A 172 4.16 16.53 0.84
N ILE A 173 4.81 16.69 2.00
CA ILE A 173 5.91 15.82 2.44
C ILE A 173 5.42 14.37 2.61
N TYR A 174 4.24 14.16 3.21
CA TYR A 174 3.60 12.85 3.25
C TYR A 174 3.41 12.29 1.83
N GLY A 175 2.95 13.11 0.88
CA GLY A 175 2.79 12.68 -0.52
C GLY A 175 4.10 12.22 -1.16
N VAL A 176 5.22 12.91 -0.89
CA VAL A 176 6.55 12.51 -1.36
C VAL A 176 6.95 11.18 -0.71
N GLY A 177 6.77 11.06 0.60
CA GLY A 177 7.06 9.82 1.34
C GLY A 177 6.22 8.64 0.85
N PHE A 178 4.93 8.84 0.58
CA PHE A 178 4.04 7.84 -0.01
C PHE A 178 4.60 7.40 -1.37
N ALA A 179 4.91 8.33 -2.28
CA ALA A 179 5.46 8.00 -3.59
C ALA A 179 6.76 7.17 -3.47
N VAL A 180 7.68 7.59 -2.62
CA VAL A 180 8.94 6.87 -2.37
C VAL A 180 8.67 5.46 -1.83
N ILE A 181 7.85 5.32 -0.79
CA ILE A 181 7.51 4.04 -0.18
C ILE A 181 6.87 3.10 -1.20
N THR A 182 5.93 3.59 -2.02
CA THR A 182 5.28 2.79 -3.06
C THR A 182 6.28 2.35 -4.13
N ILE A 183 7.14 3.25 -4.62
CA ILE A 183 8.16 2.91 -5.63
C ILE A 183 9.14 1.88 -5.08
N VAL A 184 9.68 2.10 -3.88
CA VAL A 184 10.59 1.16 -3.22
C VAL A 184 9.92 -0.19 -3.05
N ARG A 185 8.67 -0.22 -2.56
CA ARG A 185 7.95 -1.49 -2.37
C ARG A 185 7.65 -2.19 -3.68
N ARG A 186 7.33 -1.46 -4.76
CA ARG A 186 7.15 -2.02 -6.11
C ARG A 186 8.41 -2.72 -6.57
N VAL A 187 9.56 -2.06 -6.46
CA VAL A 187 10.84 -2.59 -6.94
C VAL A 187 11.35 -3.75 -6.07
N THR A 188 11.07 -3.77 -4.76
CA THR A 188 11.61 -4.75 -3.81
C THR A 188 10.68 -5.93 -3.47
N SER A 189 9.45 -5.95 -4.01
CA SER A 189 8.45 -7.02 -3.78
C SER A 189 9.03 -8.42 -4.03
N GLY A 190 8.62 -9.42 -3.24
CA GLY A 190 8.87 -10.85 -3.54
C GLY A 190 10.35 -11.32 -3.63
N GLY A 191 11.32 -10.49 -3.24
CA GLY A 191 12.74 -10.78 -3.42
C GLY A 191 13.19 -10.57 -4.87
N PHE A 192 14.05 -9.57 -5.13
CA PHE A 192 14.45 -9.23 -6.50
C PHE A 192 15.15 -10.39 -7.23
N LYS A 193 16.04 -11.10 -6.52
CA LYS A 193 16.76 -12.25 -7.07
C LYS A 193 15.83 -13.44 -7.30
N ASP A 194 14.93 -13.71 -6.36
CA ASP A 194 14.01 -14.85 -6.43
C ASP A 194 13.06 -14.70 -7.61
N SER A 195 12.57 -13.49 -7.87
CA SER A 195 11.76 -13.20 -9.06
C SER A 195 12.52 -13.39 -10.38
N LEU A 196 13.81 -13.02 -10.45
CA LEU A 196 14.62 -13.27 -11.65
C LEU A 196 14.83 -14.77 -11.90
N LEU A 197 14.98 -15.56 -10.83
CA LEU A 197 15.14 -17.02 -10.92
C LEU A 197 13.83 -17.75 -11.25
N SER A 198 12.69 -17.19 -10.81
CA SER A 198 11.37 -17.82 -10.97
C SER A 198 10.84 -17.78 -12.41
N TYR A 199 11.29 -16.80 -13.20
CA TYR A 199 10.86 -16.61 -14.58
C TYR A 199 12.11 -16.61 -15.47
N GLY A 200 12.49 -17.79 -16.00
CA GLY A 200 13.78 -18.11 -16.64
C GLY A 200 14.25 -17.29 -17.86
N GLU A 201 13.63 -16.14 -18.13
CA GLU A 201 13.99 -15.20 -19.21
C GLU A 201 13.90 -13.73 -18.78
N LEU A 202 13.74 -13.45 -17.48
CA LEU A 202 13.48 -12.10 -17.00
C LEU A 202 14.79 -11.32 -16.77
N THR A 203 15.00 -10.23 -17.51
CA THR A 203 16.12 -9.31 -17.24
C THR A 203 15.80 -8.37 -16.07
N PRO A 204 16.80 -7.87 -15.32
CA PRO A 204 16.59 -6.90 -14.24
C PRO A 204 15.80 -5.66 -14.68
N ALA A 205 16.11 -5.13 -15.87
CA ALA A 205 15.42 -3.98 -16.44
C ALA A 205 13.94 -4.29 -16.73
N LYS A 206 13.63 -5.47 -17.26
CA LYS A 206 12.25 -5.88 -17.54
C LYS A 206 11.46 -6.11 -16.26
N LEU A 207 12.08 -6.68 -15.22
CA LEU A 207 11.47 -6.85 -13.91
C LEU A 207 11.09 -5.50 -13.28
N VAL A 208 12.01 -4.53 -13.27
CA VAL A 208 11.75 -3.18 -12.77
C VAL A 208 10.63 -2.52 -13.58
N TRP A 209 10.67 -2.60 -14.91
CA TRP A 209 9.62 -2.08 -15.77
C TRP A 209 8.25 -2.67 -15.43
N ASN A 210 8.16 -4.00 -15.33
CA ASN A 210 6.90 -4.68 -15.04
C ASN A 210 6.37 -4.28 -13.65
N ARG A 211 7.25 -4.15 -12.65
CA ARG A 211 6.89 -3.72 -11.30
C ARG A 211 6.41 -2.27 -11.26
N MET A 212 7.03 -1.39 -12.02
CA MET A 212 6.64 0.02 -12.06
C MET A 212 5.33 0.24 -12.81
N VAL A 213 5.16 -0.42 -13.97
CA VAL A 213 4.00 -0.23 -14.84
C VAL A 213 2.81 -1.08 -14.40
N TYR A 214 3.01 -2.37 -14.21
CA TYR A 214 1.91 -3.32 -13.97
C TYR A 214 1.79 -3.76 -12.52
N ASP A 215 2.71 -3.31 -11.66
CA ASP A 215 2.74 -3.71 -10.26
C ASP A 215 2.80 -5.24 -10.14
N ARG A 216 3.73 -5.88 -10.85
CA ARG A 216 3.92 -7.35 -10.89
C ARG A 216 5.24 -7.71 -11.58
N ASP A 217 5.64 -8.97 -11.49
CA ASP A 217 6.95 -9.40 -11.99
C ASP A 217 6.95 -9.66 -13.50
N ILE A 218 5.83 -10.11 -14.05
CA ILE A 218 5.65 -10.41 -15.49
C ILE A 218 4.40 -9.70 -16.03
N THR A 219 4.39 -9.38 -17.33
CA THR A 219 3.29 -8.61 -17.95
C THR A 219 1.92 -9.30 -17.79
N SER A 220 1.86 -10.62 -18.00
CA SER A 220 0.62 -11.39 -17.88
C SER A 220 0.16 -11.49 -16.43
N ARG A 221 -0.97 -10.85 -16.11
CA ARG A 221 -1.59 -10.92 -14.78
C ARG A 221 -1.96 -12.36 -14.42
N ASP A 222 -2.56 -13.07 -15.35
CA ASP A 222 -3.10 -14.41 -15.15
C ASP A 222 -1.97 -15.38 -14.79
N THR A 223 -0.93 -15.42 -15.62
CA THR A 223 0.27 -16.22 -15.40
C THR A 223 0.96 -15.86 -14.08
N TRP A 224 0.99 -14.57 -13.71
CA TRP A 224 1.63 -14.13 -12.48
C TRP A 224 0.88 -14.61 -11.23
N VAL A 225 -0.45 -14.49 -11.20
CA VAL A 225 -1.26 -14.88 -10.03
C VAL A 225 -1.42 -16.40 -9.91
N HIS A 226 -1.25 -17.14 -11.01
CA HIS A 226 -1.27 -18.61 -11.03
C HIS A 226 0.13 -19.25 -11.02
N SER A 227 1.20 -18.46 -10.92
CA SER A 227 2.56 -19.01 -10.79
C SER A 227 2.74 -19.75 -9.46
N ARG A 228 3.79 -20.58 -9.36
CA ARG A 228 4.18 -21.19 -8.08
C ARG A 228 5.28 -20.33 -7.47
N PRO A 229 5.17 -19.92 -6.20
CA PRO A 229 6.28 -19.25 -5.54
C PRO A 229 7.46 -20.20 -5.43
N ASN A 230 8.67 -19.66 -5.58
CA ASN A 230 9.90 -20.43 -5.50
C ASN A 230 10.07 -20.96 -4.06
N PRO A 231 10.24 -22.27 -3.82
CA PRO A 231 10.26 -22.86 -2.48
C PRO A 231 11.46 -22.44 -1.59
N SER A 232 12.24 -21.44 -2.00
CA SER A 232 13.44 -20.97 -1.30
C SER A 232 13.25 -19.64 -0.52
N SER A 233 12.05 -19.04 -0.52
CA SER A 233 11.74 -17.79 0.18
C SER A 233 11.21 -17.96 1.60
#